data_AF-A0AAD2HPG6-F1
#
_entry.id   AF-A0AAD2HPG6-F1
#
_cell.length_a   1.000
_cell.length_b   1.000
_cell.length_c   1.000
_cell.angle_alpha   90.00
_cell.angle_beta   90.00
_cell.angle_gamma   90.00
#
_symmetry.space_group_name_H-M   'P 1'
#
loop_
_entity.id
_entity.type
_entity.pdbx_description
1 polymer ?
#
loop_
_entity_poly.entity_id
_entity_poly.type
_entity_poly.pdbx_seq_one_letter_code
_entity_poly.pdbx_strand_id
1 'polypeptide(L)'
;MANTAQHHSRLTVTTMATVLPIFFIFAIVVALMTSAALFTPKGPQQVVVRTAIMLTLACCFLLWMVTYLAQLHPLIQPQRSLKVEG
;
A
#
# COMPACT_ATOMS: atom_id res chain seq x y z
N MET A 1 13.90 -12.55 28.59
CA MET A 1 12.53 -12.00 28.40
C MET A 1 12.41 -11.04 27.21
N ALA A 2 13.45 -10.28 26.82
CA ALA A 2 13.41 -9.44 25.62
C ALA A 2 13.36 -10.22 24.27
N ASN A 3 13.95 -11.41 24.21
CA ASN A 3 14.08 -12.20 22.97
C ASN A 3 12.75 -12.81 22.49
N THR A 4 11.86 -13.22 23.40
CA THR A 4 10.53 -13.77 23.06
C THR A 4 9.57 -12.68 22.57
N ALA A 5 9.67 -11.45 23.09
CA ALA A 5 8.91 -10.30 22.60
C ALA A 5 9.40 -9.85 21.20
N GLN A 6 10.73 -9.85 20.97
CA GLN A 6 11.33 -9.57 19.66
C GLN A 6 10.87 -10.61 18.62
N HIS A 7 10.83 -11.88 19.00
CA HIS A 7 10.36 -12.97 18.14
C HIS A 7 8.88 -12.84 17.77
N HIS A 8 8.02 -12.50 18.74
CA HIS A 8 6.60 -12.21 18.48
C HIS A 8 6.40 -11.01 17.55
N SER A 9 7.11 -9.89 17.76
CA SER A 9 7.01 -8.75 16.85
C SER A 9 7.55 -9.05 15.45
N ARG A 10 8.60 -9.87 15.32
CA ARG A 10 9.13 -10.33 14.03
C ARG A 10 8.10 -11.19 13.30
N LEU A 11 7.51 -12.16 13.98
CA LEU A 11 6.45 -13.02 13.43
C LEU A 11 5.24 -12.20 13.00
N THR A 12 4.74 -11.28 13.83
CA THR A 12 3.60 -10.42 13.45
C THR A 12 3.93 -9.56 12.24
N VAL A 13 5.10 -8.92 12.18
CA VAL A 13 5.51 -8.11 11.01
C VAL A 13 5.66 -8.98 9.76
N THR A 14 6.23 -10.18 9.87
CA THR A 14 6.34 -11.11 8.74
C THR A 14 4.98 -11.61 8.29
N THR A 15 4.03 -11.87 9.21
CA THR A 15 2.63 -12.20 8.88
C THR A 15 1.91 -11.03 8.19
N MET A 16 2.16 -9.80 8.64
CA MET A 16 1.61 -8.59 8.01
C MET A 16 2.24 -8.29 6.65
N ALA A 17 3.52 -8.63 6.44
CA ALA A 17 4.27 -8.42 5.19
C ALA A 17 4.13 -9.57 4.18
N THR A 18 3.06 -10.37 4.27
CA THR A 18 2.78 -11.46 3.32
C THR A 18 2.02 -10.96 2.09
N VAL A 19 1.58 -11.86 1.20
CA VAL A 19 0.76 -11.48 0.01
C VAL A 19 -0.66 -11.05 0.41
N LEU A 20 -1.06 -11.30 1.66
CA LEU A 20 -2.39 -11.00 2.19
C LEU A 20 -2.79 -9.50 2.09
N PRO A 21 -1.98 -8.52 2.56
CA PRO A 21 -2.27 -7.09 2.35
C PRO A 21 -2.37 -6.68 0.88
N ILE A 22 -1.63 -7.31 -0.02
CA ILE A 22 -1.69 -7.02 -1.47
C ILE A 22 -3.10 -7.32 -1.99
N PHE A 23 -3.62 -8.51 -1.69
CA PHE A 23 -4.97 -8.89 -2.11
C PHE A 23 -6.06 -8.03 -1.45
N PHE A 24 -5.89 -7.66 -0.18
CA PHE A 24 -6.85 -6.82 0.53
C PHE A 24 -6.93 -5.40 -0.08
N ILE A 25 -5.78 -4.75 -0.28
CA ILE A 25 -5.71 -3.41 -0.88
C ILE A 25 -6.20 -3.46 -2.34
N PHE A 26 -5.85 -4.51 -3.09
CA PHE A 26 -6.34 -4.70 -4.45
C PHE A 26 -7.86 -4.81 -4.50
N ALA A 27 -8.48 -5.58 -3.60
CA ALA A 27 -9.93 -5.70 -3.51
C ALA A 27 -10.60 -4.34 -3.22
N ILE A 28 -10.03 -3.53 -2.33
CA ILE A 28 -10.52 -2.18 -2.03
C ILE A 28 -10.44 -1.28 -3.27
N VAL A 29 -9.30 -1.30 -3.99
CA VAL A 29 -9.12 -0.47 -5.19
C VAL A 29 -10.11 -0.87 -6.28
N VAL A 30 -10.32 -2.17 -6.53
CA VAL A 30 -11.31 -2.65 -7.50
C VAL A 30 -12.73 -2.26 -7.08
N ALA A 31 -13.07 -2.35 -5.79
CA ALA A 31 -14.36 -1.91 -5.29
C ALA A 31 -14.58 -0.39 -5.52
N LEU A 32 -13.55 0.42 -5.25
CA LEU A 32 -13.58 1.88 -5.49
C LEU A 32 -13.66 2.22 -6.98
N MET A 33 -12.98 1.48 -7.86
CA MET A 33 -13.11 1.65 -9.31
C MET A 33 -14.54 1.33 -9.76
N THR A 34 -15.11 0.24 -9.27
CA THR A 34 -16.48 -0.17 -9.62
C THR A 34 -17.51 0.85 -9.14
N SER A 35 -17.36 1.37 -7.91
CA SER A 35 -18.25 2.42 -7.40
C SER A 35 -18.09 3.72 -8.18
N ALA A 36 -16.86 4.14 -8.50
CA ALA A 36 -16.62 5.33 -9.30
C ALA A 36 -17.28 5.25 -10.69
N ALA A 37 -17.26 4.08 -11.34
CA ALA A 37 -17.94 3.87 -12.62
C ALA A 37 -19.47 4.00 -12.50
N LEU A 38 -20.07 3.51 -11.42
CA LEU A 38 -21.51 3.54 -11.21
C LEU A 38 -22.02 4.93 -10.78
N PHE A 39 -21.23 5.66 -9.99
CA PHE A 39 -21.58 6.99 -9.50
C PHE A 39 -21.20 8.13 -10.47
N THR A 40 -20.64 7.85 -11.65
CA THR A 40 -20.31 8.92 -12.61
C THR A 40 -21.59 9.51 -13.23
N PRO A 41 -21.93 10.78 -12.96
CA PRO A 41 -23.15 11.41 -13.49
C PRO A 41 -23.10 11.50 -15.02
N LYS A 42 -24.26 11.32 -15.66
CA LYS A 42 -24.40 11.40 -17.12
C LYS A 42 -24.17 12.84 -17.57
N GLY A 43 -23.13 13.07 -18.37
CA GLY A 43 -22.77 14.39 -18.90
C GLY A 43 -21.95 14.30 -20.18
N PRO A 44 -21.73 15.42 -20.89
CA PRO A 44 -21.01 15.44 -22.17
C PRO A 44 -19.58 14.87 -22.07
N GLN A 45 -18.97 15.01 -20.88
CA GLN A 45 -17.59 14.60 -20.59
C GLN A 45 -17.51 13.36 -19.70
N GLN A 46 -18.58 12.54 -19.65
CA GLN A 46 -18.68 11.39 -18.75
C GLN A 46 -17.55 10.36 -18.98
N VAL A 47 -17.16 10.15 -20.23
CA VAL A 47 -16.08 9.19 -20.57
C VAL A 47 -14.75 9.64 -19.99
N VAL A 48 -14.41 10.93 -20.14
CA VAL A 48 -13.14 11.47 -19.63
C VAL A 48 -13.09 11.46 -18.11
N VAL A 49 -14.18 11.81 -17.42
CA VAL A 49 -14.23 11.75 -15.95
C VAL A 49 -14.09 10.30 -15.47
N ARG A 50 -14.81 9.37 -16.10
CA ARG A 50 -14.73 7.95 -15.76
C ARG A 50 -13.32 7.40 -15.96
N THR A 51 -12.66 7.69 -17.08
CA THR A 51 -11.31 7.18 -17.36
C THR A 51 -10.24 7.88 -16.53
N ALA A 52 -10.37 9.17 -16.24
CA ALA A 52 -9.46 9.90 -15.36
C ALA A 52 -9.44 9.31 -13.95
N ILE A 53 -10.61 9.06 -13.35
CA ILE A 53 -10.71 8.46 -12.00
C ILE A 53 -10.13 7.03 -12.00
N MET A 54 -10.43 6.23 -13.03
CA MET A 54 -9.87 4.88 -13.18
C MET A 54 -8.34 4.91 -13.27
N LEU A 55 -7.78 5.84 -14.04
CA LEU A 55 -6.33 5.97 -14.20
C LEU A 55 -5.65 6.45 -12.91
N THR A 56 -6.24 7.41 -12.19
CA THR A 56 -5.71 7.88 -10.90
C THR A 56 -5.68 6.75 -9.87
N LEU A 57 -6.76 5.96 -9.76
CA LEU A 57 -6.81 4.81 -8.84
C LEU A 57 -5.78 3.74 -9.21
N ALA A 58 -5.62 3.44 -10.51
CA ALA A 58 -4.60 2.52 -10.99
C ALA A 58 -3.18 3.02 -10.67
N CYS A 59 -2.90 4.30 -10.92
CA CYS A 59 -1.58 4.89 -10.62
C CYS A 59 -1.27 4.89 -9.11
N CYS A 60 -2.26 5.20 -8.29
CA CYS A 60 -2.14 5.17 -6.83
C CYS A 60 -1.85 3.74 -6.31
N PHE A 61 -2.52 2.73 -6.88
CA PHE A 61 -2.24 1.33 -6.56
C PHE A 61 -0.82 0.90 -6.97
N LEU A 62 -0.35 1.29 -8.16
CA LEU A 62 1.00 0.98 -8.63
C LEU A 62 2.07 1.61 -7.74
N LEU A 63 1.90 2.88 -7.35
CA LEU A 63 2.82 3.56 -6.43
C LEU A 63 2.89 2.85 -5.08
N TRP A 64 1.74 2.46 -4.54
CA TRP A 64 1.67 1.69 -3.30
C TRP A 64 2.39 0.34 -3.44
N MET A 65 2.15 -0.42 -4.51
CA MET A 65 2.81 -1.70 -4.77
C MET A 65 4.34 -1.58 -4.85
N VAL A 66 4.86 -0.54 -5.52
CA VAL A 66 6.30 -0.31 -5.65
C VAL A 66 6.96 -0.04 -4.30
N THR A 67 6.34 0.82 -3.47
CA THR A 67 6.86 1.13 -2.13
C THR A 67 6.79 -0.07 -1.18
N TYR A 68 5.75 -0.91 -1.31
CA TYR A 68 5.64 -2.17 -0.57
C TYR A 68 6.73 -3.17 -0.96
N LEU A 69 6.99 -3.36 -2.26
CA LEU A 69 8.05 -4.25 -2.75
C LEU A 69 9.45 -3.78 -2.32
N ALA A 70 9.68 -2.46 -2.27
CA ALA A 70 10.94 -1.89 -1.80
C ALA A 70 11.24 -2.22 -0.32
N GLN A 71 10.21 -2.48 0.49
CA GLN A 71 10.35 -2.84 1.90
C GLN A 71 10.39 -4.35 2.14
N LEU A 72 9.97 -5.17 1.17
CA LEU A 72 9.86 -6.62 1.34
C LEU A 72 11.23 -7.32 1.47
N HIS A 73 12.25 -6.80 0.76
CA HIS A 73 13.63 -7.27 0.85
C HIS A 73 14.57 -6.07 1.10
N PRO A 74 14.65 -5.57 2.35
CA PRO A 74 15.42 -4.37 2.65
C PRO A 74 16.93 -4.63 2.53
N LEU A 75 17.59 -3.95 1.58
CA LEU A 75 19.05 -3.98 1.39
C LEU A 75 19.80 -3.01 2.32
N ILE A 76 19.12 -1.99 2.84
CA ILE A 76 19.71 -0.97 3.72
C ILE A 76 19.03 -1.04 5.09
N GLN A 77 19.84 -1.19 6.13
CA GLN A 77 19.37 -1.16 7.52
C GLN A 77 19.52 0.26 8.07
N PRO A 78 18.49 0.81 8.74
CA PRO A 78 18.55 2.17 9.27
C PRO A 78 19.64 2.28 10.36
N GLN A 79 20.69 3.08 10.08
CA GLN A 79 21.72 3.44 11.05
C GLN A 79 21.31 4.74 11.72
N ARG A 80 20.90 4.66 12.99
CA ARG A 80 20.60 5.84 13.80
C ARG A 80 21.85 6.22 14.57
N SER A 81 22.51 7.30 14.15
CA SER A 81 23.58 7.92 14.91
C SER A 81 22.96 8.51 16.17
N LEU A 82 23.12 7.83 17.30
CA LEU A 82 22.85 8.40 18.61
C LEU A 82 23.85 9.55 18.77
N LYS A 83 23.41 10.79 18.58
CA LYS A 83 24.19 11.95 19.01
C LYS A 83 24.27 11.88 20.54
N VAL A 84 25.40 11.40 21.04
CA VAL A 84 25.79 11.55 22.44
C VAL A 84 26.12 13.03 22.59
N GLU A 85 25.11 13.84 22.89
CA GLU A 85 25.31 15.20 23.38
C GLU A 85 25.66 15.06 24.87
N GLY A 86 26.91 15.37 25.19
CA GLY A 86 27.41 15.52 26.56
C GLY A 86 27.35 16.96 27.02
#